data_AF-A0A176S489-F1
#
_entry.id   AF-A0A176S489-F1
#
_cell.length_a   1.000
_cell.length_b   1.000
_cell.length_c   1.000
_cell.angle_alpha   90.00
_cell.angle_beta   90.00
_cell.angle_gamma   90.00
#
_symmetry.space_group_name_H-M   'P 1'
#
loop_
_entity.id
_entity.type
_entity.pdbx_description
1 polymer ?
#
loop_
_entity_poly.entity_id
_entity_poly.type
_entity_poly.pdbx_seq_one_letter_code
_entity_poly.pdbx_strand_id
1 'polypeptide(L)'
;SIVRQGCETAQVNAVFTLPSTALTWLQQENLNHGDECIVRRVINHNGRSRGYINDQPVSMQTLRKLGEYLIDIHGQHAHQSLLKNEQQRQLVDEMADDKSVLEQVMQIYQRWNSFKTALDALGGEDREAKIAFLRYQVEELEPFELTTEAIERLDKELHRLANAQKLLDNSQRALSLLDNDESGSTLSSLSQANHFLEEVQQHDSQLSNITTLLENAIIQTQEAVGELRHYLHHLDIDSARLEEVQQQIATLQDIARKHRIRFADLPAHFEQMIQQLNELENYEENATRLEAQLAQALQDYRIAAEALHQQRLQTAQRLSQQICAEMHQLGMAGGRLEITVNADEDTLPTPTGTDRIEFLVTTNPGHPPKPLNKVASGGELSR
;
A
#
# COMPACT_ATOMS: atom_id res chain seq x y z
N SER A 1 51.54 -21.60 -18.68
CA SER A 1 50.62 -21.03 -19.69
C SER A 1 49.94 -22.16 -20.43
N ILE A 2 48.61 -22.13 -20.59
CA ILE A 2 47.82 -23.19 -21.26
C ILE A 2 48.04 -23.15 -22.80
N VAL A 3 48.55 -22.04 -23.35
CA VAL A 3 48.88 -21.88 -24.77
C VAL A 3 50.30 -22.41 -25.04
N ARG A 4 50.44 -23.33 -26.00
CA ARG A 4 51.73 -23.91 -26.41
C ARG A 4 52.65 -22.81 -26.99
N GLN A 5 53.94 -22.88 -26.66
CA GLN A 5 54.94 -21.92 -27.12
C GLN A 5 55.01 -21.89 -28.65
N GLY A 6 54.91 -20.70 -29.25
CA GLY A 6 54.83 -20.50 -30.70
C GLY A 6 53.41 -20.48 -31.29
N CYS A 7 52.36 -20.72 -30.48
CA CYS A 7 50.96 -20.62 -30.91
C CYS A 7 50.30 -19.34 -30.39
N GLU A 8 49.42 -18.75 -31.21
CA GLU A 8 48.70 -17.51 -30.82
C GLU A 8 47.52 -17.77 -29.88
N THR A 9 46.89 -18.95 -29.98
CA THR A 9 45.68 -19.32 -29.23
C THR A 9 45.68 -20.81 -28.86
N ALA A 10 44.92 -21.16 -27.82
CA ALA A 10 44.52 -22.51 -27.48
C ALA A 10 42.99 -22.58 -27.46
N GLN A 11 42.43 -23.63 -28.05
CA GLN A 11 40.98 -23.83 -28.14
C GLN A 11 40.59 -25.16 -27.50
N VAL A 12 39.54 -25.13 -26.69
CA VAL A 12 38.90 -26.30 -26.09
C VAL A 12 37.45 -26.32 -26.55
N ASN A 13 37.01 -27.46 -27.11
CA ASN A 13 35.63 -27.68 -27.53
C ASN A 13 35.10 -28.92 -26.81
N ALA A 14 33.86 -28.86 -26.34
CA ALA A 14 33.15 -29.99 -25.76
C ALA A 14 31.71 -29.98 -26.28
N VAL A 15 31.15 -31.17 -26.48
CA VAL A 15 29.75 -31.38 -26.86
C VAL A 15 29.09 -32.15 -25.74
N PHE A 16 27.95 -31.65 -25.27
CA PHE A 16 27.20 -32.23 -24.16
C PHE A 16 25.79 -32.62 -24.61
N THR A 17 25.35 -33.79 -24.16
CA THR A 17 23.92 -34.12 -24.13
C THR A 17 23.28 -33.42 -22.93
N LEU A 18 22.15 -32.72 -23.13
CA LEU A 18 21.59 -31.83 -22.13
C LEU A 18 20.69 -32.54 -21.12
N PRO A 19 20.93 -32.42 -19.78
CA PRO A 19 19.90 -32.72 -18.78
C PRO A 19 18.76 -31.69 -18.83
N SER A 20 17.56 -32.07 -18.38
CA SER A 20 16.35 -31.22 -18.44
C SER A 20 16.51 -29.86 -17.75
N THR A 21 17.30 -29.80 -16.69
CA THR A 21 17.64 -28.56 -15.96
C THR A 21 18.50 -27.62 -16.80
N ALA A 22 19.53 -28.13 -17.48
CA ALA A 22 20.38 -27.34 -18.36
C ALA A 22 19.63 -26.84 -19.60
N LEU A 23 18.74 -27.66 -20.17
CA LEU A 23 17.89 -27.29 -21.31
C LEU A 23 16.99 -26.09 -20.96
N THR A 24 16.34 -26.13 -19.80
CA THR A 24 15.46 -25.06 -19.34
C THR A 24 16.22 -23.74 -19.16
N TRP A 25 17.42 -23.80 -18.58
CA TRP A 25 18.28 -22.63 -18.42
C TRP A 25 18.76 -22.05 -19.76
N LEU A 26 19.17 -22.91 -20.70
CA LEU A 26 19.59 -22.48 -22.05
C LEU A 26 18.45 -21.82 -22.84
N GLN A 27 17.21 -22.26 -22.64
CA GLN A 27 16.02 -21.62 -23.25
C GLN A 27 15.78 -20.21 -22.68
N GLN A 28 15.92 -20.03 -21.36
CA GLN A 28 15.78 -18.72 -20.71
C GLN A 28 16.83 -17.71 -21.18
N GLU A 29 18.06 -18.17 -21.38
CA GLU A 29 19.17 -17.33 -21.85
C GLU A 29 19.18 -17.15 -23.39
N ASN A 30 18.22 -17.74 -24.12
CA ASN A 30 18.16 -17.76 -25.60
C ASN A 30 19.42 -18.35 -26.27
N LEU A 31 20.06 -19.32 -25.63
CA LEU A 31 21.30 -19.96 -26.08
C LEU A 31 21.08 -21.40 -26.59
N ASN A 32 19.83 -21.88 -26.63
CA ASN A 32 19.51 -23.25 -27.04
C ASN A 32 19.60 -23.45 -28.57
N HIS A 33 20.19 -24.56 -29.01
CA HIS A 33 20.28 -24.92 -30.44
C HIS A 33 20.09 -26.43 -30.70
N GLY A 34 19.08 -27.04 -30.09
CA GLY A 34 18.70 -28.45 -30.32
C GLY A 34 18.91 -29.31 -29.08
N ASP A 35 19.19 -30.60 -29.29
CA ASP A 35 19.31 -31.58 -28.18
C ASP A 35 20.74 -31.70 -27.63
N GLU A 36 21.73 -31.13 -28.35
CA GLU A 36 23.13 -31.08 -27.96
C GLU A 36 23.59 -29.63 -27.71
N CYS A 37 24.53 -29.46 -26.78
CA CYS A 37 25.14 -28.17 -26.48
C CYS A 37 26.63 -28.19 -26.75
N ILE A 38 27.09 -27.29 -27.61
CA ILE A 38 28.49 -27.12 -27.97
C ILE A 38 29.07 -25.98 -27.14
N VAL A 39 30.01 -26.30 -26.26
CA VAL A 39 30.74 -25.31 -25.46
C VAL A 39 32.15 -25.18 -26.01
N ARG A 40 32.55 -23.95 -26.33
CA ARG A 40 33.87 -23.65 -26.87
C ARG A 40 34.54 -22.53 -26.09
N ARG A 41 35.79 -22.75 -25.69
CA ARG A 41 36.62 -21.75 -25.01
C ARG A 41 37.90 -21.51 -25.79
N VAL A 42 38.18 -20.26 -26.11
CA VAL A 42 39.40 -19.84 -26.81
C VAL A 42 40.23 -18.97 -25.87
N ILE A 43 41.49 -19.35 -25.66
CA ILE A 43 42.45 -18.67 -24.79
C ILE A 43 43.56 -18.12 -25.67
N ASN A 44 43.75 -16.80 -25.66
CA ASN A 44 44.82 -16.15 -26.41
C ASN A 44 46.14 -16.19 -25.63
N HIS A 45 47.27 -16.08 -26.33
CA HIS A 45 48.61 -16.01 -25.73
C HIS A 45 48.77 -14.84 -24.73
N ASN A 46 47.98 -13.77 -24.88
CA ASN A 46 47.93 -12.61 -23.98
C ASN A 46 47.04 -12.83 -22.73
N GLY A 47 46.54 -14.04 -22.50
CA GLY A 47 45.73 -14.41 -21.33
C GLY A 47 44.24 -14.08 -21.43
N ARG A 48 43.80 -13.37 -22.47
CA ARG A 48 42.36 -13.10 -22.69
C ARG A 48 41.65 -14.38 -23.12
N SER A 49 40.51 -14.66 -22.49
CA SER A 49 39.67 -15.84 -22.76
C SER A 49 38.32 -15.42 -23.33
N ARG A 50 37.83 -16.14 -24.33
CA ARG A 50 36.49 -15.99 -24.92
C ARG A 50 35.71 -17.30 -24.78
N GLY A 51 34.44 -17.19 -24.38
CA GLY A 51 33.53 -18.31 -24.26
C GLY A 51 32.49 -18.29 -25.38
N TYR A 52 32.06 -19.47 -25.80
CA TYR A 52 31.02 -19.68 -26.80
C TYR A 52 30.10 -20.82 -26.33
N ILE A 53 28.80 -20.65 -26.50
CA ILE A 53 27.76 -21.67 -26.31
C ILE A 53 26.97 -21.72 -27.61
N ASN A 54 26.88 -22.89 -28.24
CA ASN A 54 26.20 -23.09 -29.54
C ASN A 54 26.62 -22.03 -30.58
N ASP A 55 27.94 -21.82 -30.67
CA ASP A 55 28.62 -20.82 -31.51
C ASP A 55 28.28 -19.34 -31.27
N GLN A 56 27.46 -19.04 -30.25
CA GLN A 56 27.21 -17.67 -29.81
C GLN A 56 28.24 -17.24 -28.76
N PRO A 57 28.83 -16.03 -28.87
CA PRO A 57 29.80 -15.53 -27.90
C PRO A 57 29.11 -15.18 -26.57
N VAL A 58 29.66 -15.70 -25.47
CA VAL A 58 29.12 -15.48 -24.11
C VAL A 58 30.19 -15.01 -23.14
N SER A 59 29.75 -14.43 -22.03
CA SER A 59 30.64 -14.07 -20.93
C SER A 59 31.21 -15.33 -20.26
N MET A 60 32.39 -15.21 -19.63
CA MET A 60 32.94 -16.31 -18.83
C MET A 60 32.07 -16.65 -17.61
N GLN A 61 31.24 -15.72 -17.12
CA GLN A 61 30.30 -15.97 -16.03
C GLN A 61 29.14 -16.85 -16.50
N THR A 62 28.58 -16.56 -17.67
CA THR A 62 27.53 -17.36 -18.32
C THR A 62 28.03 -18.78 -18.59
N LEU A 63 29.25 -18.91 -19.10
CA LEU A 63 29.88 -20.22 -19.34
C LEU A 63 30.13 -21.02 -18.04
N ARG A 64 30.41 -20.34 -16.92
CA ARG A 64 30.53 -20.97 -15.60
C ARG A 64 29.17 -21.47 -15.08
N LYS A 65 28.13 -20.64 -15.15
CA LYS A 65 26.76 -21.02 -14.75
C LYS A 65 26.29 -22.25 -15.51
N LEU A 66 26.48 -22.29 -16.84
CA LEU A 66 26.15 -23.48 -17.62
C LEU A 66 26.97 -24.71 -17.18
N GLY A 67 28.25 -24.51 -16.88
CA GLY A 67 29.14 -25.58 -16.40
C GLY A 67 28.63 -26.26 -15.11
N GLU A 68 27.96 -25.52 -14.22
CA GLU A 68 27.36 -26.07 -12.99
C GLU A 68 26.22 -27.06 -13.28
N TYR A 69 25.55 -26.95 -14.42
CA TYR A 69 24.51 -27.90 -14.85
C TYR A 69 25.04 -29.07 -15.67
N LEU A 70 26.13 -28.87 -16.43
CA LEU A 70 26.60 -29.83 -17.43
C LEU A 70 27.72 -30.75 -16.95
N ILE A 71 28.49 -30.31 -15.96
CA ILE A 71 29.71 -31.01 -15.56
C ILE A 71 29.68 -31.23 -14.06
N ASP A 72 29.40 -32.47 -13.66
CA ASP A 72 29.70 -32.94 -12.32
C ASP A 72 31.02 -33.72 -12.34
N ILE A 73 32.14 -33.02 -12.14
CA ILE A 73 33.47 -33.64 -12.22
C ILE A 73 33.67 -34.53 -10.98
N HIS A 74 33.43 -35.83 -11.13
CA HIS A 74 33.87 -36.86 -10.19
C HIS A 74 35.42 -37.00 -10.28
N GLY A 75 36.13 -36.03 -9.69
CA GLY A 75 37.60 -35.98 -9.60
C GLY A 75 38.15 -34.55 -9.47
N GLN A 76 39.11 -34.33 -8.56
CA GLN A 76 39.83 -33.07 -8.29
C GLN A 76 39.02 -31.77 -8.02
N HIS A 77 37.68 -31.77 -8.03
CA HIS A 77 36.87 -30.59 -7.64
C HIS A 77 35.78 -30.88 -6.59
N ALA A 78 35.42 -32.15 -6.34
CA ALA A 78 34.53 -32.53 -5.23
C ALA A 78 35.04 -32.02 -3.87
N HIS A 79 36.36 -32.06 -3.70
CA HIS A 79 37.04 -31.52 -2.53
C HIS A 79 36.92 -29.99 -2.39
N GLN A 80 36.67 -29.26 -3.48
CA GLN A 80 36.43 -27.80 -3.44
C GLN A 80 34.97 -27.48 -3.06
N SER A 81 34.02 -28.36 -3.37
CA SER A 81 32.63 -28.22 -2.94
C SER A 81 32.51 -28.35 -1.42
N LEU A 82 33.24 -29.32 -0.84
CA LEU A 82 33.40 -29.51 0.61
C LEU A 82 33.98 -28.31 1.35
N LEU A 83 34.61 -27.34 0.66
CA LEU A 83 35.09 -26.10 1.26
C LEU A 83 33.99 -25.05 1.44
N LYS A 84 32.80 -25.25 0.85
CA LYS A 84 31.66 -24.35 0.97
C LYS A 84 30.79 -24.74 2.17
N ASN A 85 30.50 -23.78 3.04
CA ASN A 85 29.66 -24.02 4.23
C ASN A 85 28.25 -24.53 3.88
N GLU A 86 27.68 -24.09 2.75
CA GLU A 86 26.36 -24.57 2.27
C GLU A 86 26.37 -26.07 1.99
N GLN A 87 27.44 -26.57 1.38
CA GLN A 87 27.63 -27.99 1.04
C GLN A 87 27.94 -28.82 2.28
N GLN A 88 28.75 -28.28 3.20
CA GLN A 88 28.98 -28.89 4.51
C GLN A 88 27.68 -29.05 5.30
N ARG A 89 26.82 -28.02 5.28
CA ARG A 89 25.49 -28.09 5.90
C ARG A 89 24.60 -29.15 5.24
N GLN A 90 24.54 -29.14 3.92
CA GLN A 90 23.78 -30.14 3.16
C GLN A 90 24.22 -31.57 3.49
N LEU A 91 25.53 -31.82 3.62
CA LEU A 91 26.05 -33.13 4.03
C LEU A 91 25.60 -33.53 5.44
N VAL A 92 25.61 -32.59 6.40
CA VAL A 92 25.09 -32.86 7.75
C VAL A 92 23.59 -33.16 7.70
N ASP A 93 22.82 -32.37 6.95
CA ASP A 93 21.37 -32.55 6.81
C ASP A 93 21.00 -33.87 6.10
N GLU A 94 21.75 -34.27 5.07
CA GLU A 94 21.54 -35.52 4.33
C GLU A 94 21.86 -36.76 5.16
N MET A 95 22.85 -36.64 6.04
CA MET A 95 23.29 -37.71 6.94
C MET A 95 22.47 -37.79 8.23
N ALA A 96 21.53 -36.87 8.44
CA ALA A 96 20.69 -36.84 9.62
C ALA A 96 19.62 -37.95 9.58
N ASP A 97 19.26 -38.47 10.75
CA ASP A 97 18.39 -39.65 10.83
C ASP A 97 16.93 -39.35 10.44
N ASP A 98 16.47 -38.10 10.68
CA ASP A 98 15.11 -37.65 10.36
C ASP A 98 15.10 -36.43 9.42
N LYS A 99 14.86 -36.66 8.13
CA LYS A 99 14.83 -35.58 7.13
C LYS A 99 13.62 -34.66 7.28
N SER A 100 12.58 -35.08 8.00
CA SER A 100 11.34 -34.32 8.13
C SER A 100 11.51 -33.01 8.91
N VAL A 101 12.51 -32.93 9.79
CA VAL A 101 12.78 -31.72 10.59
C VAL A 101 13.23 -30.55 9.72
N LEU A 102 14.08 -30.80 8.72
CA LEU A 102 14.47 -29.77 7.74
C LEU A 102 13.29 -29.38 6.85
N GLU A 103 12.48 -30.35 6.42
CA GLU A 103 11.27 -30.09 5.62
C GLU A 103 10.27 -29.21 6.39
N GLN A 104 10.11 -29.46 7.70
CA GLN A 104 9.25 -28.66 8.57
C GLN A 104 9.74 -27.22 8.69
N VAL A 105 11.05 -27.00 8.86
CA VAL A 105 11.64 -25.66 8.86
C VAL A 105 11.38 -24.95 7.53
N MET A 106 11.56 -25.65 6.40
CA MET A 106 11.31 -25.08 5.07
C MET A 106 9.85 -24.67 4.87
N GLN A 107 8.88 -25.49 5.30
CA GLN A 107 7.45 -25.18 5.21
C GLN A 107 7.06 -23.97 6.06
N ILE A 108 7.56 -23.91 7.31
CA ILE A 108 7.26 -22.77 8.20
C ILE A 108 7.91 -21.50 7.66
N TYR A 109 9.13 -21.58 7.12
CA TYR A 109 9.78 -20.47 6.45
C TYR A 109 8.97 -19.95 5.26
N GLN A 110 8.45 -20.84 4.39
CA GLN A 110 7.61 -20.43 3.25
C GLN A 110 6.37 -19.68 3.72
N ARG A 111 5.72 -20.17 4.78
CA ARG A 111 4.56 -19.50 5.38
C ARG A 111 4.95 -18.13 5.94
N TRP A 112 6.01 -18.04 6.74
CA TRP A 112 6.53 -16.76 7.25
C TRP A 112 6.86 -15.77 6.13
N ASN A 113 7.57 -16.22 5.09
CA ASN A 113 7.97 -15.37 3.97
C ASN A 113 6.76 -14.90 3.15
N SER A 114 5.71 -15.72 3.03
CA SER A 114 4.46 -15.32 2.37
C SER A 114 3.74 -14.20 3.14
N PHE A 115 3.66 -14.29 4.47
CA PHE A 115 3.08 -13.23 5.30
C PHE A 115 3.93 -11.96 5.26
N LYS A 116 5.26 -12.10 5.30
CA LYS A 116 6.18 -10.97 5.19
C LYS A 116 6.01 -10.26 3.85
N THR A 117 6.01 -11.00 2.75
CA THR A 117 5.83 -10.44 1.40
C THR A 117 4.46 -9.77 1.27
N ALA A 118 3.41 -10.38 1.82
CA ALA A 118 2.07 -9.80 1.83
C ALA A 118 2.04 -8.50 2.64
N LEU A 119 2.68 -8.45 3.81
CA LEU A 119 2.77 -7.27 4.66
C LEU A 119 3.62 -6.15 4.03
N ASP A 120 4.75 -6.48 3.42
CA ASP A 120 5.61 -5.52 2.72
C ASP A 120 4.87 -4.89 1.52
N ALA A 121 4.03 -5.68 0.84
CA ALA A 121 3.14 -5.18 -0.21
C ALA A 121 2.01 -4.28 0.33
N LEU A 122 1.74 -4.33 1.64
CA LEU A 122 0.75 -3.49 2.31
C LEU A 122 1.32 -2.11 2.78
N GLY A 123 2.57 -1.79 2.49
CA GLY A 123 3.27 -0.64 3.09
C GLY A 123 2.72 0.77 2.79
N GLY A 124 2.81 1.65 3.81
CA GLY A 124 2.73 3.11 3.70
C GLY A 124 2.67 3.84 5.06
N GLU A 125 3.78 4.47 5.50
CA GLU A 125 3.89 5.25 6.76
C GLU A 125 2.91 6.45 6.86
N ASP A 126 2.28 6.86 5.75
CA ASP A 126 1.37 8.01 5.69
C ASP A 126 -0.13 7.61 5.76
N ARG A 127 -0.42 6.32 5.96
CA ARG A 127 -1.77 5.78 5.80
C ARG A 127 -2.67 6.03 7.01
N GLU A 128 -2.20 5.81 8.23
CA GLU A 128 -2.99 6.07 9.45
C GLU A 128 -3.40 7.54 9.52
N ALA A 129 -2.48 8.46 9.22
CA ALA A 129 -2.76 9.88 9.13
C ALA A 129 -3.84 10.19 8.08
N LYS A 130 -3.79 9.50 6.93
CA LYS A 130 -4.79 9.64 5.86
C LYS A 130 -6.16 9.10 6.26
N ILE A 131 -6.21 7.96 6.96
CA ILE A 131 -7.46 7.38 7.48
C ILE A 131 -8.06 8.32 8.52
N ALA A 132 -7.29 8.80 9.48
CA ALA A 132 -7.76 9.74 10.50
C ALA A 132 -8.30 11.03 9.88
N PHE A 133 -7.61 11.57 8.87
CA PHE A 133 -8.05 12.75 8.16
C PHE A 133 -9.34 12.52 7.35
N LEU A 134 -9.45 11.40 6.61
CA LEU A 134 -10.66 11.05 5.87
C LEU A 134 -11.85 10.80 6.81
N ARG A 135 -11.63 10.11 7.93
CA ARG A 135 -12.64 9.85 8.95
C ARG A 135 -13.21 11.16 9.51
N TYR A 136 -12.34 12.09 9.88
CA TYR A 136 -12.75 13.42 10.34
C TYR A 136 -13.61 14.16 9.29
N GLN A 137 -13.25 14.08 8.00
CA GLN A 137 -14.04 14.70 6.93
C GLN A 137 -15.41 14.04 6.72
N VAL A 138 -15.48 12.71 6.85
CA VAL A 138 -16.74 11.96 6.76
C VAL A 138 -17.65 12.30 7.96
N GLU A 139 -17.11 12.32 9.17
CA GLU A 139 -17.84 12.66 10.41
C GLU A 139 -18.38 14.11 10.39
N GLU A 140 -17.70 15.06 9.75
CA GLU A 140 -18.21 16.44 9.56
C GLU A 140 -19.48 16.48 8.70
N LEU A 141 -19.63 15.54 7.76
CA LEU A 141 -20.72 15.50 6.77
C LEU A 141 -21.84 14.52 7.11
N GLU A 142 -21.56 13.51 7.94
CA GLU A 142 -22.50 12.47 8.37
C GLU A 142 -23.84 12.99 8.94
N PRO A 143 -23.89 14.10 9.71
CA PRO A 143 -25.15 14.62 10.22
C PRO A 143 -26.13 15.13 9.15
N PHE A 144 -25.68 15.33 7.91
CA PHE A 144 -26.47 15.91 6.83
C PHE A 144 -26.98 14.83 5.87
N GLU A 145 -28.25 14.95 5.42
CA GLU A 145 -28.79 14.13 4.34
C GLU A 145 -28.19 14.59 2.99
N LEU A 146 -27.11 13.95 2.56
CA LEU A 146 -26.34 14.33 1.36
C LEU A 146 -26.70 13.45 0.16
N THR A 147 -27.93 13.59 -0.34
CA THR A 147 -28.34 13.04 -1.65
C THR A 147 -28.57 14.18 -2.64
N THR A 148 -28.43 13.88 -3.93
CA THR A 148 -28.73 14.85 -5.00
C THR A 148 -30.16 15.37 -4.84
N GLU A 149 -31.11 14.48 -4.56
CA GLU A 149 -32.52 14.82 -4.34
C GLU A 149 -32.72 15.68 -3.10
N ALA A 150 -31.99 15.41 -2.01
CA ALA A 150 -32.07 16.22 -0.78
C ALA A 150 -31.54 17.64 -1.00
N ILE A 151 -30.42 17.81 -1.70
CA ILE A 151 -29.87 19.13 -2.03
C ILE A 151 -30.85 19.93 -2.90
N GLU A 152 -31.40 19.32 -3.94
CA GLU A 152 -32.41 19.99 -4.79
C GLU A 152 -33.67 20.37 -4.00
N ARG A 153 -34.11 19.50 -3.08
CA ARG A 153 -35.26 19.76 -2.21
C ARG A 153 -34.99 20.96 -1.29
N LEU A 154 -33.80 21.02 -0.71
CA LEU A 154 -33.37 22.08 0.21
C LEU A 154 -33.29 23.43 -0.52
N ASP A 155 -32.75 23.46 -1.75
CA ASP A 155 -32.70 24.69 -2.55
C ASP A 155 -34.10 25.17 -2.96
N LYS A 156 -34.99 24.26 -3.37
CA LYS A 156 -36.40 24.58 -3.67
C LYS A 156 -37.14 25.11 -2.43
N GLU A 157 -36.89 24.50 -1.27
CA GLU A 157 -37.46 24.93 0.01
C GLU A 157 -37.00 26.36 0.36
N LEU A 158 -35.70 26.64 0.26
CA LEU A 158 -35.12 27.98 0.47
C LEU A 158 -35.80 29.01 -0.43
N HIS A 159 -35.89 28.75 -1.73
CA HIS A 159 -36.51 29.69 -2.68
C HIS A 159 -37.98 29.96 -2.33
N ARG A 160 -38.74 28.93 -1.97
CA ARG A 160 -40.15 29.08 -1.57
C ARG A 160 -40.28 29.95 -0.33
N LEU A 161 -39.50 29.65 0.72
CA LEU A 161 -39.55 30.37 1.99
C LEU A 161 -39.06 31.82 1.85
N ALA A 162 -37.97 32.04 1.11
CA ALA A 162 -37.45 33.39 0.86
C ALA A 162 -38.43 34.25 0.06
N ASN A 163 -39.14 33.68 -0.91
CA ASN A 163 -40.19 34.38 -1.65
C ASN A 163 -41.36 34.74 -0.73
N ALA A 164 -41.79 33.84 0.15
CA ALA A 164 -42.84 34.11 1.13
C ALA A 164 -42.43 35.25 2.08
N GLN A 165 -41.21 35.20 2.64
CA GLN A 165 -40.68 36.28 3.48
C GLN A 165 -40.64 37.63 2.74
N LYS A 166 -40.22 37.63 1.46
CA LYS A 166 -40.21 38.85 0.65
C LYS A 166 -41.62 39.41 0.40
N LEU A 167 -42.62 38.55 0.27
CA LEU A 167 -44.02 38.99 0.16
C LEU A 167 -44.50 39.64 1.45
N LEU A 168 -44.17 39.06 2.61
CA LEU A 168 -44.48 39.63 3.93
C LEU A 168 -43.85 40.99 4.12
N ASP A 169 -42.52 41.08 3.95
CA ASP A 169 -41.77 42.31 4.23
C ASP A 169 -42.27 43.47 3.37
N ASN A 170 -42.51 43.23 2.08
CA ASN A 170 -43.01 44.27 1.18
C ASN A 170 -44.47 44.64 1.46
N SER A 171 -45.31 43.66 1.83
CA SER A 171 -46.70 43.92 2.19
C SER A 171 -46.80 44.70 3.50
N GLN A 172 -45.99 44.40 4.50
CA GLN A 172 -45.91 45.15 5.75
C GLN A 172 -45.38 46.57 5.54
N ARG A 173 -44.33 46.74 4.70
CA ARG A 173 -43.83 48.08 4.33
C ARG A 173 -44.88 48.90 3.59
N ALA A 174 -45.59 48.30 2.64
CA ALA A 174 -46.68 48.96 1.94
C ALA A 174 -47.80 49.36 2.92
N LEU A 175 -48.19 48.47 3.83
CA LEU A 175 -49.20 48.75 4.84
C LEU A 175 -48.79 49.93 5.73
N SER A 176 -47.53 49.95 6.20
CA SER A 176 -46.99 51.06 6.99
C SER A 176 -46.98 52.39 6.21
N LEU A 177 -46.66 52.39 4.92
CA LEU A 177 -46.71 53.63 4.11
C LEU A 177 -48.14 54.16 3.93
N LEU A 178 -49.12 53.26 3.81
CA LEU A 178 -50.52 53.62 3.61
C LEU A 178 -51.20 54.03 4.91
N ASP A 179 -50.87 53.35 6.02
CA ASP A 179 -51.60 53.40 7.28
C ASP A 179 -50.68 53.12 8.48
N ASN A 180 -49.85 54.12 8.83
CA ASN A 180 -49.01 54.14 10.02
C ASN A 180 -49.49 55.22 11.01
N ASP A 181 -49.56 54.85 12.28
CA ASP A 181 -50.05 55.71 13.37
C ASP A 181 -48.98 56.71 13.88
N GLU A 182 -47.69 56.43 13.67
CA GLU A 182 -46.60 57.23 14.29
C GLU A 182 -46.05 58.36 13.41
N SER A 183 -46.24 58.31 12.08
CA SER A 183 -45.76 59.34 11.16
C SER A 183 -46.61 59.39 9.89
N GLY A 184 -46.90 60.61 9.42
CA GLY A 184 -47.87 60.95 8.37
C GLY A 184 -48.02 59.92 7.26
N SER A 185 -48.95 58.98 7.46
CA SER A 185 -49.35 57.99 6.48
C SER A 185 -49.92 58.64 5.23
N THR A 186 -49.96 57.89 4.12
CA THR A 186 -50.62 58.37 2.89
C THR A 186 -52.08 58.75 3.17
N LEU A 187 -52.79 57.94 3.96
CA LEU A 187 -54.16 58.25 4.38
C LEU A 187 -54.27 59.55 5.19
N SER A 188 -53.40 59.75 6.17
CA SER A 188 -53.42 60.98 6.97
C SER A 188 -53.09 62.22 6.13
N SER A 189 -52.15 62.09 5.19
CA SER A 189 -51.76 63.18 4.28
C SER A 189 -52.89 63.54 3.31
N LEU A 190 -53.57 62.54 2.73
CA LEU A 190 -54.75 62.76 1.89
C LEU A 190 -55.89 63.42 2.66
N SER A 191 -56.15 62.94 3.88
CA SER A 191 -57.20 63.47 4.75
C SER A 191 -56.92 64.92 5.15
N GLN A 192 -55.67 65.24 5.49
CA GLN A 192 -55.25 66.59 5.82
C GLN A 192 -55.33 67.54 4.61
N ALA A 193 -54.90 67.09 3.43
CA ALA A 193 -55.02 67.86 2.19
C ALA A 193 -56.48 68.14 1.83
N ASN A 194 -57.36 67.14 1.98
CA ASN A 194 -58.79 67.30 1.73
C ASN A 194 -59.42 68.32 2.69
N HIS A 195 -59.09 68.22 3.99
CA HIS A 195 -59.58 69.15 5.01
C HIS A 195 -59.21 70.61 4.70
N PHE A 196 -57.97 70.90 4.34
CA PHE A 196 -57.56 72.26 3.98
C PHE A 196 -58.30 72.82 2.75
N LEU A 197 -58.65 71.97 1.77
CA LEU A 197 -59.38 72.39 0.59
C LEU A 197 -60.88 72.59 0.88
N GLU A 198 -61.48 71.78 1.74
CA GLU A 198 -62.86 71.95 2.20
C GLU A 198 -63.07 73.30 2.90
N GLU A 199 -62.11 73.74 3.73
CA GLU A 199 -62.17 75.03 4.43
C GLU A 199 -62.27 76.24 3.48
N VAL A 200 -61.63 76.17 2.31
CA VAL A 200 -61.59 77.26 1.32
C VAL A 200 -62.56 77.06 0.15
N GLN A 201 -63.23 75.91 0.04
CA GLN A 201 -64.16 75.57 -1.05
C GLN A 201 -65.32 76.57 -1.14
N GLN A 202 -65.74 77.19 -0.03
CA GLN A 202 -66.77 78.23 -0.01
C GLN A 202 -66.35 79.50 -0.77
N HIS A 203 -65.05 79.72 -0.98
CA HIS A 203 -64.50 80.87 -1.68
C HIS A 203 -64.34 80.63 -3.19
N ASP A 204 -64.15 79.38 -3.63
CA ASP A 204 -64.07 79.02 -5.06
C ASP A 204 -64.64 77.63 -5.34
N SER A 205 -65.76 77.60 -6.07
CA SER A 205 -66.44 76.36 -6.49
C SER A 205 -65.60 75.43 -7.37
N GLN A 206 -64.53 75.92 -8.01
CA GLN A 206 -63.62 75.08 -8.81
C GLN A 206 -62.91 74.02 -7.97
N LEU A 207 -62.77 74.24 -6.66
CA LEU A 207 -62.16 73.29 -5.73
C LEU A 207 -63.03 72.05 -5.47
N SER A 208 -64.33 72.10 -5.77
CA SER A 208 -65.25 70.98 -5.52
C SER A 208 -64.86 69.71 -6.25
N ASN A 209 -64.35 69.82 -7.47
CA ASN A 209 -63.91 68.63 -8.21
C ASN A 209 -62.63 68.03 -7.60
N ILE A 210 -61.76 68.85 -7.02
CA ILE A 210 -60.51 68.40 -6.41
C ILE A 210 -60.79 67.68 -5.07
N THR A 211 -61.69 68.23 -4.23
CA THR A 211 -62.09 67.58 -2.97
C THR A 211 -62.76 66.23 -3.23
N THR A 212 -63.68 66.14 -4.20
CA THR A 212 -64.27 64.85 -4.60
C THR A 212 -63.23 63.84 -5.10
N LEU A 213 -62.18 64.26 -5.81
CA LEU A 213 -61.09 63.36 -6.21
C LEU A 213 -60.29 62.86 -5.00
N LEU A 214 -60.04 63.71 -4.00
CA LEU A 214 -59.35 63.35 -2.76
C LEU A 214 -60.19 62.42 -1.88
N GLU A 215 -61.48 62.67 -1.70
CA GLU A 215 -62.42 61.78 -0.99
C GLU A 215 -62.41 60.37 -1.59
N ASN A 216 -62.49 60.27 -2.92
CA ASN A 216 -62.41 58.99 -3.61
C ASN A 216 -61.05 58.30 -3.41
N ALA A 217 -59.94 59.06 -3.45
CA ALA A 217 -58.62 58.52 -3.19
C ALA A 217 -58.47 58.00 -1.75
N ILE A 218 -59.05 58.69 -0.76
CA ILE A 218 -59.08 58.24 0.63
C ILE A 218 -59.81 56.90 0.74
N ILE A 219 -61.03 56.79 0.18
CA ILE A 219 -61.82 55.56 0.21
C ILE A 219 -61.06 54.39 -0.44
N GLN A 220 -60.51 54.59 -1.64
CA GLN A 220 -59.75 53.56 -2.35
C GLN A 220 -58.49 53.14 -1.58
N THR A 221 -57.84 54.07 -0.88
CA THR A 221 -56.67 53.76 -0.05
C THR A 221 -57.07 52.96 1.19
N GLN A 222 -58.20 53.26 1.83
CA GLN A 222 -58.73 52.48 2.96
C GLN A 222 -59.10 51.05 2.56
N GLU A 223 -59.73 50.87 1.39
CA GLU A 223 -60.03 49.54 0.83
C GLU A 223 -58.74 48.74 0.59
N ALA A 224 -57.74 49.34 -0.04
CA ALA A 224 -56.44 48.70 -0.27
C ALA A 224 -55.75 48.28 1.03
N VAL A 225 -55.82 49.12 2.08
CA VAL A 225 -55.32 48.80 3.42
C VAL A 225 -56.05 47.60 4.03
N GLY A 226 -57.38 47.56 3.90
CA GLY A 226 -58.20 46.43 4.36
C GLY A 226 -57.83 45.12 3.68
N GLU A 227 -57.75 45.13 2.35
CA GLU A 227 -57.32 43.97 1.54
C GLU A 227 -55.90 43.51 1.90
N LEU A 228 -54.97 44.45 2.09
CA LEU A 228 -53.58 44.14 2.42
C LEU A 228 -53.44 43.53 3.84
N ARG A 229 -54.21 44.02 4.81
CA ARG A 229 -54.30 43.42 6.16
C ARG A 229 -54.87 42.00 6.10
N HIS A 230 -55.93 41.80 5.31
CA HIS A 230 -56.51 40.47 5.11
C HIS A 230 -55.51 39.51 4.46
N TYR A 231 -54.79 39.96 3.43
CA TYR A 231 -53.73 39.19 2.78
C TYR A 231 -52.62 38.79 3.77
N LEU A 232 -52.11 39.74 4.56
CA LEU A 232 -51.08 39.49 5.57
C LEU A 232 -51.52 38.49 6.64
N HIS A 233 -52.79 38.52 7.06
CA HIS A 233 -53.33 37.57 8.05
C HIS A 233 -53.37 36.12 7.52
N HIS A 234 -53.48 35.93 6.20
CA HIS A 234 -53.52 34.60 5.57
C HIS A 234 -52.14 34.12 5.09
N LEU A 235 -51.11 34.97 5.17
CA LEU A 235 -49.78 34.65 4.72
C LEU A 235 -49.07 33.81 5.80
N ASP A 236 -49.12 32.48 5.65
CA ASP A 236 -48.41 31.55 6.53
C ASP A 236 -46.92 31.49 6.17
N ILE A 237 -46.07 31.90 7.10
CA ILE A 237 -44.61 31.96 6.91
C ILE A 237 -43.93 31.35 8.11
N ASP A 238 -43.10 30.37 7.83
CA ASP A 238 -42.23 29.75 8.81
C ASP A 238 -40.83 30.39 8.76
N SER A 239 -40.68 31.53 9.42
CA SER A 239 -39.39 32.25 9.49
C SER A 239 -38.32 31.45 10.22
N ALA A 240 -38.70 30.66 11.23
CA ALA A 240 -37.76 29.77 11.93
C ALA A 240 -37.19 28.72 10.98
N ARG A 241 -38.06 28.08 10.17
CA ARG A 241 -37.62 27.13 9.16
C ARG A 241 -36.74 27.77 8.08
N LEU A 242 -37.03 29.01 7.68
CA LEU A 242 -36.18 29.74 6.74
C LEU A 242 -34.76 29.92 7.29
N GLU A 243 -34.62 30.32 8.55
CA GLU A 243 -33.32 30.46 9.22
C GLU A 243 -32.57 29.13 9.32
N GLU A 244 -33.27 28.05 9.70
CA GLU A 244 -32.69 26.69 9.73
C GLU A 244 -32.13 26.27 8.37
N VAL A 245 -32.94 26.41 7.32
CA VAL A 245 -32.55 26.02 5.95
C VAL A 245 -31.39 26.87 5.45
N GLN A 246 -31.39 28.19 5.75
CA GLN A 246 -30.28 29.08 5.41
C GLN A 246 -28.98 28.68 6.11
N GLN A 247 -29.03 28.37 7.42
CA GLN A 247 -27.86 27.92 8.17
C GLN A 247 -27.32 26.58 7.66
N GLN A 248 -28.21 25.64 7.34
CA GLN A 248 -27.84 24.35 6.78
C GLN A 248 -27.15 24.53 5.41
N ILE A 249 -27.72 25.32 4.50
CA ILE A 249 -27.12 25.61 3.19
C ILE A 249 -25.77 26.31 3.35
N ALA A 250 -25.66 27.30 4.23
CA ALA A 250 -24.40 28.01 4.47
C ALA A 250 -23.30 27.07 4.95
N THR A 251 -23.62 26.19 5.92
CA THR A 251 -22.69 25.18 6.44
C THR A 251 -22.19 24.26 5.34
N LEU A 252 -23.10 23.71 4.53
CA LEU A 252 -22.74 22.81 3.44
C LEU A 252 -21.95 23.51 2.32
N GLN A 253 -22.24 24.78 2.04
CA GLN A 253 -21.45 25.58 1.09
C GLN A 253 -20.03 25.82 1.59
N ASP A 254 -19.87 26.10 2.88
CA ASP A 254 -18.54 26.28 3.48
C ASP A 254 -17.74 24.98 3.46
N ILE A 255 -18.37 23.82 3.72
CA ILE A 255 -17.72 22.52 3.56
C ILE A 255 -17.32 22.30 2.09
N ALA A 256 -18.21 22.53 1.12
CA ALA A 256 -17.88 22.43 -0.30
C ALA A 256 -16.69 23.32 -0.70
N ARG A 257 -16.58 24.53 -0.14
CA ARG A 257 -15.42 25.43 -0.32
C ARG A 257 -14.14 24.86 0.29
N LYS A 258 -14.19 24.31 1.51
CA LYS A 258 -13.03 23.64 2.15
C LYS A 258 -12.50 22.50 1.26
N HIS A 259 -13.40 21.74 0.65
CA HIS A 259 -13.07 20.65 -0.29
C HIS A 259 -12.78 21.12 -1.72
N ARG A 260 -12.92 22.42 -2.02
CA ARG A 260 -12.70 23.01 -3.35
C ARG A 260 -13.56 22.40 -4.46
N ILE A 261 -14.79 22.03 -4.12
CA ILE A 261 -15.78 21.48 -5.05
C ILE A 261 -16.98 22.41 -5.16
N ARG A 262 -17.84 22.18 -6.15
CA ARG A 262 -19.13 22.88 -6.22
C ARG A 262 -20.07 22.26 -5.21
N PHE A 263 -20.98 23.07 -4.66
CA PHE A 263 -22.00 22.61 -3.72
C PHE A 263 -22.84 21.44 -4.27
N ALA A 264 -23.16 21.45 -5.57
CA ALA A 264 -23.92 20.38 -6.21
C ALA A 264 -23.15 19.04 -6.30
N ASP A 265 -21.81 19.06 -6.21
CA ASP A 265 -20.97 17.86 -6.29
C ASP A 265 -20.71 17.25 -4.90
N LEU A 266 -21.12 17.91 -3.82
CA LEU A 266 -20.88 17.49 -2.44
C LEU A 266 -21.42 16.07 -2.12
N PRO A 267 -22.61 15.64 -2.59
CA PRO A 267 -23.11 14.28 -2.38
C PRO A 267 -22.18 13.21 -2.97
N ALA A 268 -21.77 13.39 -4.22
CA ALA A 268 -20.87 12.46 -4.90
C ALA A 268 -19.48 12.42 -4.24
N HIS A 269 -18.99 13.58 -3.81
CA HIS A 269 -17.72 13.67 -3.08
C HIS A 269 -17.79 12.96 -1.72
N PHE A 270 -18.89 13.09 -0.99
CA PHE A 270 -19.11 12.39 0.27
C PHE A 270 -19.12 10.86 0.09
N GLU A 271 -19.85 10.36 -0.92
CA GLU A 271 -19.87 8.94 -1.25
C GLU A 271 -18.46 8.40 -1.59
N GLN A 272 -17.68 9.17 -2.36
CA GLN A 272 -16.30 8.82 -2.68
C GLN A 272 -15.41 8.76 -1.44
N MET A 273 -15.56 9.69 -0.49
CA MET A 273 -14.80 9.66 0.77
C MET A 273 -15.16 8.44 1.62
N ILE A 274 -16.45 8.07 1.70
CA ILE A 274 -16.88 6.85 2.41
C ILE A 274 -16.27 5.60 1.76
N GLN A 275 -16.32 5.49 0.43
CA GLN A 275 -15.72 4.35 -0.28
C GLN A 275 -14.21 4.26 -0.02
N GLN A 276 -13.49 5.38 -0.14
CA GLN A 276 -12.07 5.43 0.15
C GLN A 276 -11.75 5.08 1.60
N LEU A 277 -12.54 5.56 2.56
CA LEU A 277 -12.36 5.23 3.98
C LEU A 277 -12.54 3.72 4.21
N ASN A 278 -13.63 3.13 3.70
CA ASN A 278 -13.88 1.69 3.81
C ASN A 278 -12.77 0.85 3.17
N GLU A 279 -12.28 1.23 1.99
CA GLU A 279 -11.14 0.55 1.35
C GLU A 279 -9.87 0.63 2.20
N LEU A 280 -9.63 1.78 2.83
CA LEU A 280 -8.46 1.99 3.66
C LEU A 280 -8.53 1.24 5.00
N GLU A 281 -9.69 1.19 5.64
CA GLU A 281 -9.94 0.50 6.91
C GLU A 281 -9.91 -1.02 6.79
N ASN A 282 -10.58 -1.59 5.77
CA ASN A 282 -10.54 -3.03 5.51
C ASN A 282 -9.11 -3.54 5.32
N TYR A 283 -8.23 -2.68 4.81
CA TYR A 283 -6.83 -2.98 4.64
C TYR A 283 -6.04 -2.93 5.96
N GLU A 284 -6.36 -2.02 6.87
CA GLU A 284 -5.73 -1.92 8.19
C GLU A 284 -6.07 -3.15 9.06
N GLU A 285 -7.32 -3.60 9.01
CA GLU A 285 -7.71 -4.87 9.61
C GLU A 285 -6.92 -6.05 9.03
N ASN A 286 -6.72 -6.06 7.71
CA ASN A 286 -5.91 -7.08 7.05
C ASN A 286 -4.42 -7.01 7.42
N ALA A 287 -3.85 -5.81 7.53
CA ALA A 287 -2.47 -5.59 7.93
C ALA A 287 -2.24 -6.07 9.38
N THR A 288 -3.09 -5.64 10.31
CA THR A 288 -3.05 -6.06 11.72
C THR A 288 -3.12 -7.60 11.84
N ARG A 289 -4.00 -8.23 11.07
CA ARG A 289 -4.10 -9.70 11.02
C ARG A 289 -2.82 -10.35 10.48
N LEU A 290 -2.22 -9.80 9.42
CA LEU A 290 -0.99 -10.31 8.82
C LEU A 290 0.22 -10.13 9.75
N GLU A 291 0.31 -9.03 10.49
CA GLU A 291 1.34 -8.81 11.51
C GLU A 291 1.27 -9.87 12.62
N ALA A 292 0.06 -10.14 13.13
CA ALA A 292 -0.15 -11.19 14.13
C ALA A 292 0.23 -12.58 13.59
N GLN A 293 -0.14 -12.89 12.34
CA GLN A 293 0.23 -14.13 11.66
C GLN A 293 1.73 -14.25 11.42
N LEU A 294 2.40 -13.14 11.07
CA LEU A 294 3.84 -13.07 10.86
C LEU A 294 4.60 -13.32 12.17
N ALA A 295 4.14 -12.70 13.27
CA ALA A 295 4.72 -12.89 14.61
C ALA A 295 4.59 -14.35 15.07
N GLN A 296 3.41 -14.96 14.89
CA GLN A 296 3.20 -16.38 15.21
C GLN A 296 4.08 -17.29 14.34
N ALA A 297 4.14 -17.03 13.03
CA ALA A 297 4.97 -17.83 12.11
C ALA A 297 6.47 -17.71 12.44
N LEU A 298 6.93 -16.56 12.94
CA LEU A 298 8.30 -16.38 13.41
C LEU A 298 8.58 -17.20 14.69
N GLN A 299 7.63 -17.23 15.63
CA GLN A 299 7.76 -18.06 16.83
C GLN A 299 7.82 -19.55 16.46
N ASP A 300 6.92 -20.01 15.59
CA ASP A 300 6.90 -21.39 15.09
C ASP A 300 8.23 -21.73 14.38
N TYR A 301 8.77 -20.79 13.60
CA TYR A 301 10.06 -20.95 12.92
C TYR A 301 11.19 -21.13 13.93
N ARG A 302 11.25 -20.32 15.00
CA ARG A 302 12.28 -20.44 16.04
C ARG A 302 12.24 -21.80 16.74
N ILE A 303 11.06 -22.32 17.03
CA ILE A 303 10.89 -23.64 17.64
C ILE A 303 11.39 -24.74 16.70
N ALA A 304 11.02 -24.67 15.42
CA ALA A 304 11.47 -25.65 14.42
C ALA A 304 12.98 -25.56 14.14
N ALA A 305 13.53 -24.34 14.11
CA ALA A 305 14.96 -24.11 13.94
C ALA A 305 15.78 -24.66 15.11
N GLU A 306 15.29 -24.54 16.35
CA GLU A 306 15.94 -25.14 17.52
C GLU A 306 15.93 -26.68 17.44
N ALA A 307 14.82 -27.28 17.02
CA ALA A 307 14.76 -28.73 16.81
C ALA A 307 15.78 -29.19 15.74
N LEU A 308 15.88 -28.44 14.64
CA LEU A 308 16.88 -28.68 13.58
C LEU A 308 18.32 -28.53 14.10
N HIS A 309 18.58 -27.52 14.94
CA HIS A 309 19.87 -27.30 15.58
C HIS A 309 20.31 -28.50 16.43
N GLN A 310 19.41 -29.01 17.29
CA GLN A 310 19.70 -30.17 18.14
C GLN A 310 19.98 -31.43 17.32
N GLN A 311 19.23 -31.66 16.25
CA GLN A 311 19.49 -32.77 15.35
C GLN A 311 20.83 -32.64 14.62
N ARG A 312 21.18 -31.43 14.18
CA ARG A 312 22.47 -31.15 13.56
C ARG A 312 23.62 -31.37 14.51
N LEU A 313 23.52 -30.99 15.79
CA LEU A 313 24.53 -31.28 16.81
C LEU A 313 24.77 -32.79 16.96
N GLN A 314 23.70 -33.59 17.07
CA GLN A 314 23.79 -35.04 17.19
C GLN A 314 24.41 -35.67 15.94
N THR A 315 23.98 -35.22 14.75
CA THR A 315 24.46 -35.72 13.47
C THR A 315 25.93 -35.35 13.25
N ALA A 316 26.30 -34.10 13.56
CA ALA A 316 27.67 -33.60 13.50
C ALA A 316 28.62 -34.39 14.40
N GLN A 317 28.20 -34.71 15.64
CA GLN A 317 28.98 -35.52 16.56
C GLN A 317 29.19 -36.94 16.03
N ARG A 318 28.12 -37.60 15.56
CA ARG A 318 28.18 -38.95 14.97
C ARG A 318 29.09 -38.98 13.74
N LEU A 319 28.90 -38.04 12.83
CA LEU A 319 29.66 -37.95 11.59
C LEU A 319 31.14 -37.64 11.85
N SER A 320 31.43 -36.75 12.80
CA SER A 320 32.82 -36.46 13.23
C SER A 320 33.53 -37.72 13.73
N GLN A 321 32.87 -38.54 14.56
CA GLN A 321 33.44 -39.79 15.07
C GLN A 321 33.68 -40.81 13.96
N GLN A 322 32.72 -40.98 13.06
CA GLN A 322 32.82 -41.91 11.93
C GLN A 322 33.96 -41.51 10.97
N ILE A 323 34.02 -40.23 10.59
CA ILE A 323 35.07 -39.73 9.70
C ILE A 323 36.45 -39.84 10.37
N CYS A 324 36.58 -39.52 11.66
CA CYS A 324 37.85 -39.70 12.37
C CYS A 324 38.32 -41.17 12.36
N ALA A 325 37.41 -42.13 12.53
CA ALA A 325 37.75 -43.55 12.48
C ALA A 325 38.29 -43.96 11.10
N GLU A 326 37.66 -43.50 10.01
CA GLU A 326 38.13 -43.73 8.64
C GLU A 326 39.48 -43.04 8.36
N MET A 327 39.66 -41.80 8.83
CA MET A 327 40.92 -41.07 8.68
C MET A 327 42.11 -41.84 9.29
N HIS A 328 41.93 -42.46 10.46
CA HIS A 328 42.98 -43.27 11.09
C HIS A 328 43.33 -44.51 10.25
N GLN A 329 42.35 -45.15 9.59
CA GLN A 329 42.60 -46.29 8.69
C GLN A 329 43.35 -45.88 7.41
N LEU A 330 43.15 -44.65 6.94
CA LEU A 330 43.81 -44.08 5.77
C LEU A 330 45.24 -43.54 6.06
N GLY A 331 45.84 -43.93 7.18
CA GLY A 331 47.22 -43.56 7.54
C GLY A 331 47.36 -42.16 8.15
N MET A 332 46.24 -41.50 8.51
CA MET A 332 46.24 -40.21 9.21
C MET A 332 46.03 -40.43 10.72
N ALA A 333 46.95 -41.17 11.35
CA ALA A 333 46.84 -41.62 12.75
C ALA A 333 46.73 -40.49 13.81
N GLY A 334 47.02 -39.25 13.45
CA GLY A 334 46.85 -38.06 14.28
C GLY A 334 45.75 -37.11 13.83
N GLY A 335 44.97 -37.52 12.83
CA GLY A 335 43.95 -36.70 12.18
C GLY A 335 42.67 -36.64 13.01
N ARG A 336 42.12 -35.44 13.19
CA ARG A 336 40.80 -35.24 13.81
C ARG A 336 39.98 -34.29 12.96
N LEU A 337 38.74 -34.69 12.68
CA LEU A 337 37.71 -33.86 12.09
C LEU A 337 36.63 -33.55 13.14
N GLU A 338 36.28 -32.28 13.24
CA GLU A 338 35.29 -31.75 14.17
C GLU A 338 34.31 -30.87 13.39
N ILE A 339 33.04 -31.23 13.40
CA ILE A 339 31.97 -30.46 12.77
C ILE A 339 31.35 -29.56 13.84
N THR A 340 31.49 -28.25 13.67
CA THR A 340 30.88 -27.25 14.57
C THR A 340 29.54 -26.79 14.01
N VAL A 341 28.53 -26.71 14.88
CA VAL A 341 27.19 -26.20 14.56
C VAL A 341 26.94 -25.04 15.52
N ASN A 342 26.90 -23.81 14.99
CA ASN A 342 26.66 -22.61 15.78
C ASN A 342 25.31 -22.00 15.39
N ALA A 343 24.43 -21.79 16.36
CA ALA A 343 23.19 -21.06 16.15
C ALA A 343 23.51 -19.57 15.93
N ASP A 344 22.86 -18.97 14.93
CA ASP A 344 22.92 -17.53 14.66
C ASP A 344 21.52 -16.94 14.94
N GLU A 345 21.27 -16.59 16.20
CA GLU A 345 19.95 -16.11 16.65
C GLU A 345 19.56 -14.74 16.06
N ASP A 346 20.57 -13.96 15.65
CA ASP A 346 20.39 -12.64 15.03
C ASP A 346 20.12 -12.73 13.52
N THR A 347 20.29 -13.90 12.93
CA THR A 347 20.04 -14.12 11.50
C THR A 347 18.55 -14.22 11.20
N LEU A 348 18.13 -13.52 10.14
CA LEU A 348 16.76 -13.60 9.62
C LEU A 348 16.41 -15.05 9.25
N PRO A 349 15.14 -15.47 9.38
CA PRO A 349 14.71 -16.79 8.94
C PRO A 349 15.17 -17.13 7.53
N THR A 350 15.66 -18.36 7.34
CA THR A 350 16.07 -18.91 6.03
C THR A 350 15.40 -20.26 5.81
N PRO A 351 15.26 -20.75 4.56
CA PRO A 351 14.64 -22.06 4.30
C PRO A 351 15.44 -23.23 4.89
N THR A 352 16.69 -23.00 5.31
CA THR A 352 17.63 -24.02 5.78
C THR A 352 17.99 -23.90 7.26
N GLY A 353 17.22 -23.11 8.02
CA GLY A 353 17.54 -22.79 9.41
C GLY A 353 18.58 -21.68 9.55
N THR A 354 18.92 -21.34 10.80
CA THR A 354 19.87 -20.28 11.13
C THR A 354 21.25 -20.79 11.53
N ASP A 355 21.47 -22.11 11.50
CA ASP A 355 22.77 -22.68 11.88
C ASP A 355 23.87 -22.38 10.86
N ARG A 356 25.02 -22.04 11.40
CA ARG A 356 26.27 -22.05 10.67
C ARG A 356 27.04 -23.33 10.97
N ILE A 357 27.20 -24.15 9.94
CA ILE A 357 27.97 -25.40 10.00
C ILE A 357 29.36 -25.14 9.40
N GLU A 358 30.40 -25.59 10.11
CA GLU A 358 31.79 -25.51 9.65
C GLU A 358 32.55 -26.79 10.02
N PHE A 359 33.28 -27.35 9.06
CA PHE A 359 34.13 -28.54 9.27
C PHE A 359 35.55 -28.08 9.60
N LEU A 360 36.00 -28.42 10.80
CA LEU A 360 37.34 -28.16 11.29
C LEU A 360 38.17 -29.44 11.24
N VAL A 361 39.39 -29.36 10.74
CA VAL A 361 40.30 -30.51 10.63
C VAL A 361 41.67 -30.19 11.23
N THR A 362 42.32 -31.19 11.77
CA THR A 362 43.76 -31.21 12.05
C THR A 362 44.32 -32.53 11.57
N THR A 363 45.45 -32.53 10.85
CA THR A 363 46.11 -33.74 10.34
C THR A 363 47.33 -34.15 11.18
N ASN A 364 47.78 -33.28 12.08
CA ASN A 364 48.94 -33.49 12.93
C ASN A 364 48.54 -33.47 14.42
N PRO A 365 48.98 -34.46 15.22
CA PRO A 365 48.75 -34.46 16.66
C PRO A 365 49.26 -33.17 17.32
N GLY A 366 48.45 -32.53 18.15
CA GLY A 366 48.85 -31.36 18.96
C GLY A 366 48.55 -29.98 18.36
N HIS A 367 48.04 -29.89 17.12
CA HIS A 367 47.54 -28.63 16.57
C HIS A 367 46.02 -28.48 16.73
N PRO A 368 45.50 -27.27 17.04
CA PRO A 368 44.06 -27.05 17.11
C PRO A 368 43.42 -27.25 15.72
N PRO A 369 42.21 -27.84 15.65
CA PRO A 369 41.45 -27.92 14.41
C PRO A 369 41.26 -26.53 13.80
N LYS A 370 41.41 -26.41 12.47
CA LYS A 370 41.07 -25.18 11.75
C LYS A 370 40.16 -25.51 10.57
N PRO A 371 39.46 -24.51 10.00
CA PRO A 371 38.57 -24.73 8.87
C PRO A 371 39.25 -25.50 7.74
N LEU A 372 38.51 -26.43 7.13
CA LEU A 372 39.00 -27.33 6.08
C LEU A 372 39.76 -26.60 4.96
N ASN A 373 39.30 -25.38 4.61
CA ASN A 373 39.90 -24.51 3.60
C ASN A 373 41.28 -23.91 3.97
N LYS A 374 41.72 -24.05 5.24
CA LYS A 374 42.98 -23.48 5.77
C LYS A 374 44.05 -24.52 6.12
N VAL A 375 43.73 -25.82 6.13
CA VAL A 375 44.61 -26.86 6.70
C VAL A 375 45.09 -27.88 5.68
N ALA A 376 44.28 -28.25 4.70
CA ALA A 376 44.56 -29.43 3.90
C ALA A 376 45.51 -29.15 2.72
N SER A 377 46.61 -29.90 2.62
CA SER A 377 47.35 -30.03 1.36
C SER A 377 46.49 -30.74 0.31
N GLY A 378 46.72 -30.53 -0.99
CA GLY A 378 45.88 -31.12 -2.04
C GLY A 378 45.77 -32.66 -1.99
N GLY A 379 46.77 -33.34 -1.41
CA GLY A 379 46.74 -34.78 -1.18
C GLY A 379 45.98 -35.21 0.08
N GLU A 380 45.91 -34.38 1.12
CA GLU A 380 45.11 -34.64 2.33
C GLU A 380 43.65 -34.27 2.13
N LEU A 381 43.35 -33.28 1.28
CA LEU A 381 41.98 -32.90 0.95
C LEU A 381 41.34 -33.89 -0.06
N SER A 382 42.18 -34.60 -0.83
CA SER A 382 41.71 -35.63 -1.78
C SER A 382 41.49 -36.99 -1.12
N ARG A 383 42.11 -37.23 0.05
CA ARG A 383 41.83 -38.38 0.90
C ARG A 383 40.68 -38.04 1.82
#